data_AF-A0A182JK72-F1
#
_entry.id   AF-A0A182JK72-F1
#
_cell.length_a   1.000
_cell.length_b   1.000
_cell.length_c   1.000
_cell.angle_alpha   90.00
_cell.angle_beta   90.00
_cell.angle_gamma   90.00
#
_symmetry.space_group_name_H-M   'P 1'
#
loop_
_entity.id
_entity.type
_entity.pdbx_description
1 polymer ?
#
loop_
_entity_poly.entity_id
_entity_poly.type
_entity_poly.pdbx_seq_one_letter_code
_entity_poly.pdbx_strand_id
1 'polypeptide(L)'
;MVIKVYVSGMSGNKEVKKRQQRVTMIMDSKHIEYTVIDITEPGQEGEKDFMQVNAQHKGCTISDPNPRHALPPQLFNDTEYCGDYDDFDMANEVDNLEVFLKLAAPAVPEVEHKNGGTTGEEATEATDAVVDDDENKENKTEDNADGGAVVAEAATEDGANEV
;
A
#
# COMPACT_ATOMS: atom_id res chain seq x y z
N MET A 1 -11.07 -24.83 -3.98
CA MET A 1 -11.01 -23.38 -4.14
C MET A 1 -11.30 -22.76 -2.79
N VAL A 2 -10.22 -22.43 -2.09
CA VAL A 2 -10.23 -21.68 -0.85
C VAL A 2 -9.38 -20.43 -1.08
N ILE A 3 -9.99 -19.26 -0.90
CA ILE A 3 -9.23 -18.00 -0.96
C ILE A 3 -8.44 -17.86 0.32
N LYS A 4 -7.13 -17.67 0.20
CA LYS A 4 -6.20 -17.44 1.29
C LYS A 4 -5.70 -16.01 1.21
N VAL A 5 -5.92 -15.25 2.27
CA VAL A 5 -5.44 -13.88 2.43
C VAL A 5 -4.34 -13.89 3.47
N TYR A 6 -3.10 -13.68 3.02
CA TYR A 6 -1.95 -13.61 3.91
C TYR A 6 -1.87 -12.21 4.51
N VAL A 7 -1.82 -12.16 5.84
CA VAL A 7 -1.77 -10.94 6.65
C VAL A 7 -0.61 -11.01 7.63
N SER A 8 -0.33 -9.89 8.28
CA SER A 8 0.69 -9.68 9.28
C SER A 8 0.09 -8.83 10.40
N GLY A 9 -0.36 -9.48 11.48
CA GLY A 9 -0.92 -8.81 12.65
C GLY A 9 0.10 -7.89 13.34
N MET A 10 1.37 -8.28 13.33
CA MET A 10 2.47 -7.52 13.93
C MET A 10 3.19 -6.55 12.97
N SER A 11 2.59 -6.18 11.83
CA SER A 11 3.24 -5.24 10.90
C SER A 11 3.47 -3.86 11.53
N GLY A 12 4.70 -3.33 11.42
CA GLY A 12 5.08 -1.98 11.84
C GLY A 12 4.65 -0.88 10.86
N ASN A 13 4.26 -1.25 9.64
CA ASN A 13 3.85 -0.30 8.60
C ASN A 13 2.33 -0.06 8.68
N LYS A 14 1.94 1.18 9.01
CA LYS A 14 0.52 1.58 9.13
C LYS A 14 -0.25 1.40 7.82
N GLU A 15 0.41 1.63 6.69
CA GLU A 15 -0.22 1.51 5.37
C GLU A 15 -0.53 0.05 5.05
N VAL A 16 0.42 -0.85 5.31
CA VAL A 16 0.22 -2.30 5.20
C VAL A 16 -0.97 -2.75 6.05
N LYS A 17 -1.11 -2.26 7.29
CA LYS A 17 -2.27 -2.58 8.14
C LYS A 17 -3.59 -2.09 7.56
N LYS A 18 -3.64 -0.86 7.04
CA LYS A 18 -4.85 -0.30 6.40
C LYS A 18 -5.25 -1.11 5.16
N ARG A 19 -4.28 -1.45 4.31
CA ARG A 19 -4.49 -2.26 3.10
C ARG A 19 -5.07 -3.63 3.44
N GLN A 20 -4.48 -4.32 4.41
CA GLN A 20 -4.99 -5.62 4.88
C GLN A 20 -6.43 -5.51 5.41
N GLN A 21 -6.71 -4.52 6.26
CA GLN A 21 -8.05 -4.29 6.80
C GLN A 21 -9.07 -3.98 5.70
N ARG A 22 -8.68 -3.21 4.68
CA ARG A 22 -9.53 -2.90 3.53
C ARG A 22 -9.84 -4.15 2.72
N VAL A 23 -8.86 -5.03 2.49
CA VAL A 23 -9.09 -6.32 1.79
C VAL A 23 -10.13 -7.16 2.54
N THR A 24 -9.98 -7.32 3.85
CA THR A 24 -10.94 -8.10 4.66
C THR A 24 -12.34 -7.47 4.62
N MET A 25 -12.44 -6.14 4.73
CA MET A 25 -13.73 -5.44 4.65
C MET A 25 -14.44 -5.64 3.31
N ILE A 26 -13.69 -5.61 2.20
CA ILE A 26 -14.25 -5.81 0.85
C ILE A 26 -14.68 -7.26 0.67
N MET A 27 -13.86 -8.22 1.08
CA MET A 27 -14.19 -9.66 1.05
C MET A 27 -15.50 -9.94 1.79
N ASP A 28 -15.64 -9.42 3.00
CA ASP A 28 -16.85 -9.57 3.83
C ASP A 28 -18.08 -8.95 3.15
N SER A 29 -17.90 -7.77 2.53
CA SER A 29 -18.96 -7.04 1.84
C SER A 29 -19.44 -7.75 0.57
N LYS A 30 -18.55 -8.43 -0.14
CA LYS A 30 -18.85 -9.22 -1.34
C LYS A 30 -19.31 -10.65 -1.00
N HIS A 31 -19.38 -11.02 0.28
CA HIS A 31 -19.77 -12.35 0.78
C HIS A 31 -18.94 -13.50 0.20
N ILE A 32 -17.64 -13.27 0.01
CA ILE A 32 -16.71 -14.28 -0.48
C ILE A 32 -16.14 -15.03 0.72
N GLU A 33 -16.12 -16.36 0.68
CA GLU A 33 -15.47 -17.15 1.74
C GLU A 33 -13.95 -17.14 1.56
N TYR A 34 -13.23 -16.71 2.60
CA TYR A 34 -11.78 -16.67 2.62
C TYR A 34 -11.21 -17.10 3.98
N THR A 35 -9.95 -17.52 3.96
CA THR A 35 -9.16 -17.86 5.14
C THR A 35 -8.08 -16.81 5.33
N VAL A 36 -8.01 -16.25 6.53
CA VAL A 36 -6.96 -15.32 6.93
C VAL A 36 -5.78 -16.11 7.50
N ILE A 37 -4.60 -15.89 6.95
CA ILE A 37 -3.36 -16.55 7.38
C ILE A 37 -2.41 -15.48 7.89
N ASP A 38 -2.25 -15.38 9.21
CA ASP A 38 -1.30 -14.44 9.80
C ASP A 38 0.11 -15.04 9.81
N ILE A 39 0.96 -14.53 8.93
CA ILE A 39 2.36 -14.99 8.79
C ILE A 39 3.25 -14.58 9.97
N THR A 40 2.74 -13.75 10.90
CA THR A 40 3.46 -13.34 12.10
C THR A 40 3.14 -14.19 13.32
N GLU A 41 2.15 -15.08 13.24
CA GLU A 41 1.84 -16.00 14.32
C GLU A 41 2.90 -17.11 14.45
N PRO A 42 3.20 -17.55 15.69
CA PRO A 42 4.15 -18.62 15.92
C PRO A 42 3.62 -19.93 15.30
N GLY A 43 4.42 -20.53 14.41
CA GLY A 43 4.06 -21.75 13.67
C GLY A 43 3.64 -21.54 12.21
N GLN A 44 3.49 -20.29 11.76
CA GLN A 44 3.14 -19.92 10.37
C GLN A 44 4.36 -19.55 9.52
N GLU A 45 5.57 -19.94 9.93
CA GLU A 45 6.82 -19.65 9.21
C GLU A 45 6.82 -20.23 7.79
N GLY A 46 6.25 -21.43 7.61
CA GLY A 46 6.11 -22.06 6.29
C GLY A 46 5.19 -21.25 5.36
N GLU A 47 4.10 -20.70 5.89
CA GLU A 47 3.16 -19.86 5.14
C GLU A 47 3.79 -18.51 4.76
N LYS A 48 4.59 -17.93 5.66
CA LYS A 48 5.40 -16.74 5.37
C LYS A 48 6.33 -16.98 4.17
N ASP A 49 7.07 -18.08 4.19
CA ASP A 49 8.03 -18.39 3.15
C ASP A 49 7.31 -18.77 1.84
N PHE A 50 6.19 -19.50 1.93
CA PHE A 50 5.32 -19.77 0.78
C PHE A 50 4.86 -18.47 0.11
N MET A 51 4.32 -17.52 0.88
CA MET A 51 3.89 -16.22 0.37
C MET A 51 5.05 -15.49 -0.31
N GLN A 52 6.23 -15.46 0.31
CA GLN A 52 7.39 -14.73 -0.22
C GLN A 52 7.98 -15.34 -1.49
N VAL A 53 7.91 -16.66 -1.65
CA VAL A 53 8.43 -17.38 -2.82
C VAL A 53 7.44 -17.38 -3.99
N ASN A 54 6.15 -17.51 -3.70
CA ASN A 54 5.12 -17.66 -4.73
C ASN A 54 4.45 -16.33 -5.13
N ALA A 55 4.64 -15.25 -4.37
CA ALA A 55 4.14 -13.94 -4.75
C ALA A 55 4.87 -13.43 -6.01
N GLN A 56 4.10 -13.16 -7.07
CA GLN A 56 4.65 -12.57 -8.30
C GLN A 56 4.87 -11.06 -8.14
N HIS A 57 3.99 -10.38 -7.40
CA HIS A 57 4.15 -8.97 -7.06
C HIS A 57 4.55 -8.83 -5.59
N LYS A 58 5.50 -7.94 -5.34
CA LYS A 58 5.98 -7.71 -3.98
C LYS A 58 5.10 -6.71 -3.22
N GLY A 59 4.14 -6.09 -3.90
CA GLY A 59 3.51 -4.86 -3.48
C GLY A 59 4.53 -3.72 -3.36
N CYS A 60 4.04 -2.52 -3.09
CA CYS A 60 4.85 -1.40 -2.65
C CYS A 60 4.00 -0.49 -1.76
N THR A 61 4.66 0.31 -0.92
CA THR A 61 3.98 1.38 -0.19
C THR A 61 4.76 2.67 -0.37
N ILE A 62 4.15 3.80 -0.05
CA ILE A 62 4.84 5.12 -0.08
C ILE A 62 6.10 5.08 0.80
N SER A 63 6.03 4.39 1.94
CA SER A 63 7.17 4.24 2.86
C SER A 63 8.21 3.23 2.41
N ASP A 64 7.83 2.29 1.53
CA ASP A 64 8.70 1.21 1.05
C ASP A 64 8.39 0.96 -0.44
N PRO A 65 8.93 1.79 -1.34
CA PRO A 65 8.59 1.75 -2.76
C PRO A 65 9.19 0.55 -3.49
N ASN A 66 10.23 -0.07 -2.94
CA ASN A 66 10.88 -1.25 -3.53
C ASN A 66 11.19 -2.30 -2.45
N PRO A 67 10.17 -2.98 -1.91
CA PRO A 67 10.36 -3.91 -0.81
C PRO A 67 11.15 -5.14 -1.27
N ARG A 68 12.05 -5.62 -0.41
CA ARG A 68 12.87 -6.81 -0.71
C ARG A 68 12.03 -8.08 -0.85
N HIS A 69 11.01 -8.20 -0.01
CA HIS A 69 10.10 -9.35 0.07
C HIS A 69 8.66 -8.88 -0.15
N ALA A 70 7.78 -9.79 -0.55
CA ALA A 70 6.37 -9.47 -0.72
C ALA A 70 5.75 -8.96 0.58
N LEU A 71 5.12 -7.78 0.51
CA LEU A 71 4.40 -7.15 1.61
C LEU A 71 2.96 -7.66 1.63
N PRO A 72 2.42 -8.01 2.81
CA PRO A 72 0.99 -8.26 2.98
C PRO A 72 0.15 -6.99 2.68
N PRO A 73 -1.11 -7.11 2.24
CA PRO A 73 -1.83 -8.35 1.98
C PRO A 73 -1.42 -9.01 0.65
N GLN A 74 -1.41 -10.34 0.63
CA GLN A 74 -1.18 -11.14 -0.58
C GLN A 74 -2.30 -12.16 -0.71
N LEU A 75 -2.90 -12.26 -1.90
CA LEU A 75 -4.07 -13.11 -2.13
C LEU A 75 -3.70 -14.32 -3.00
N PHE A 76 -4.15 -15.48 -2.56
CA PHE A 76 -3.98 -16.75 -3.26
C PHE A 76 -5.30 -17.51 -3.31
N ASN A 77 -5.51 -18.26 -4.38
CA ASN A 77 -6.56 -19.28 -4.46
C ASN A 77 -5.89 -20.66 -4.34
N ASP A 78 -6.08 -21.31 -3.20
CA ASP A 78 -5.40 -22.54 -2.79
C ASP A 78 -3.86 -22.42 -2.78
N THR A 79 -3.20 -22.62 -3.92
CA THR A 79 -1.74 -22.45 -4.12
C THR A 79 -1.42 -21.49 -5.26
N GLU A 80 -2.43 -21.00 -5.98
CA GLU A 80 -2.26 -20.15 -7.14
C GLU A 80 -2.28 -18.68 -6.71
N TYR A 81 -1.26 -17.91 -7.11
CA TYR A 81 -1.19 -16.49 -6.83
C TYR A 81 -2.30 -15.73 -7.56
N CYS A 82 -3.06 -14.89 -6.86
CA CYS A 82 -4.09 -14.03 -7.44
C CYS A 82 -3.54 -12.62 -7.69
N GLY A 83 -2.93 -12.02 -6.67
CA GLY A 83 -2.40 -10.65 -6.74
C GLY A 83 -2.13 -10.05 -5.38
N ASP A 84 -1.64 -8.82 -5.39
CA ASP A 84 -1.41 -8.02 -4.19
C ASP A 84 -2.59 -7.08 -3.88
N TYR A 85 -2.41 -6.12 -2.98
CA TYR A 85 -3.42 -5.12 -2.66
C TYR A 85 -3.85 -4.27 -3.86
N ASP A 86 -2.90 -3.81 -4.67
CA ASP A 86 -3.18 -2.83 -5.72
C ASP A 86 -3.95 -3.52 -6.87
N ASP A 87 -3.58 -4.76 -7.19
CA ASP A 87 -4.34 -5.60 -8.14
C ASP A 87 -5.76 -5.89 -7.63
N PHE A 88 -5.89 -6.15 -6.33
CA PHE A 88 -7.18 -6.42 -5.69
C PHE A 88 -8.11 -5.20 -5.68
N ASP A 89 -7.58 -4.01 -5.34
CA ASP A 89 -8.35 -2.78 -5.31
C ASP A 89 -8.82 -2.41 -6.72
N MET A 90 -7.97 -2.60 -7.73
CA MET A 90 -8.33 -2.44 -9.14
C MET A 90 -9.47 -3.39 -9.54
N ALA A 91 -9.35 -4.69 -9.20
CA ALA A 91 -10.39 -5.67 -9.48
C ALA A 91 -11.72 -5.34 -8.79
N ASN A 92 -11.67 -4.71 -7.60
CA ASN A 92 -12.85 -4.23 -6.90
C ASN A 92 -13.50 -3.05 -7.61
N GLU A 93 -12.69 -2.09 -8.09
CA GLU A 93 -13.19 -0.92 -8.84
C GLU A 93 -13.90 -1.28 -10.14
N VAL A 94 -13.43 -2.34 -10.82
CA VAL A 94 -14.04 -2.83 -12.07
C VAL A 94 -15.05 -3.98 -11.85
N ASP A 95 -15.47 -4.24 -10.61
CA ASP A 95 -16.40 -5.31 -10.23
C ASP A 95 -16.02 -6.73 -10.76
N ASN A 96 -14.72 -7.02 -10.91
CA ASN A 96 -14.20 -8.29 -11.41
C ASN A 96 -13.48 -9.12 -10.33
N LEU A 97 -13.86 -8.94 -9.06
CA LEU A 97 -13.23 -9.64 -7.93
C LEU A 97 -13.23 -11.17 -8.10
N GLU A 98 -14.33 -11.75 -8.55
CA GLU A 98 -14.46 -13.21 -8.69
C GLU A 98 -13.52 -13.79 -9.75
N VAL A 99 -13.28 -13.04 -10.83
CA VAL A 99 -12.33 -13.41 -11.89
C VAL A 99 -10.89 -13.25 -11.39
N PHE A 100 -10.60 -12.15 -10.68
CA PHE A 100 -9.30 -11.90 -10.05
C PHE A 100 -8.92 -13.01 -9.05
N LEU A 101 -9.88 -13.44 -8.24
CA LEU A 101 -9.71 -14.54 -7.29
C LEU A 101 -9.76 -15.92 -7.94
N LYS A 102 -9.93 -16.01 -9.26
CA LYS A 102 -10.00 -17.26 -10.03
C LYS A 102 -11.15 -18.18 -9.56
N LEU A 103 -12.22 -17.58 -9.04
CA LEU A 103 -13.44 -18.27 -8.62
C LEU A 103 -14.41 -18.45 -9.78
N ALA A 104 -14.47 -17.48 -10.67
CA ALA A 104 -15.26 -17.53 -11.90
C ALA A 104 -14.35 -17.69 -13.12
N ALA A 105 -14.80 -18.46 -14.12
CA ALA A 105 -14.20 -18.40 -15.44
C ALA A 105 -14.36 -16.95 -15.97
N PRO A 106 -13.36 -16.37 -16.65
CA PRO A 106 -13.48 -15.04 -17.22
C PRO A 106 -14.66 -15.06 -18.19
N ALA A 107 -15.78 -14.47 -17.79
CA ALA A 107 -16.88 -14.22 -18.68
C ALA A 107 -16.33 -13.24 -19.72
N VAL A 108 -16.20 -13.70 -20.97
CA VAL A 108 -16.01 -12.80 -22.11
C VAL A 108 -17.06 -11.69 -21.98
N PRO A 109 -16.69 -10.41 -22.08
CA PRO A 109 -17.60 -9.33 -21.78
C PRO A 109 -18.81 -9.41 -22.68
N GLU A 110 -19.98 -9.67 -22.10
CA GLU A 110 -21.25 -9.36 -22.73
C GLU A 110 -21.33 -7.83 -22.73
N VAL A 111 -21.05 -7.27 -23.90
CA VAL A 111 -21.16 -5.84 -24.23
C VAL A 111 -22.59 -5.37 -23.96
N GLU A 112 -22.85 -4.81 -22.77
CA GLU A 112 -24.03 -3.97 -22.56
C GLU A 112 -23.76 -2.56 -23.11
N HIS A 113 -24.11 -2.40 -24.38
CA HIS A 113 -24.17 -1.11 -25.07
C HIS A 113 -25.19 -0.18 -24.43
N LYS A 114 -24.76 1.00 -23.96
CA LYS A 114 -25.59 2.22 -23.95
C LYS A 114 -24.86 3.39 -24.63
N ASN A 115 -25.11 3.46 -25.93
CA ASN A 115 -25.28 4.64 -26.80
C ASN A 115 -24.42 5.90 -26.59
N GLY A 116 -23.66 6.24 -27.65
CA GLY A 116 -23.64 7.62 -28.15
C GLY A 116 -22.35 8.13 -28.79
N GLY A 117 -22.17 7.91 -30.10
CA GLY A 117 -21.71 8.98 -30.99
C GLY A 117 -20.21 9.12 -31.33
N THR A 118 -19.88 8.64 -32.54
CA THR A 118 -19.04 9.30 -33.57
C THR A 118 -17.52 9.45 -33.41
N THR A 119 -16.80 8.58 -34.14
CA THR A 119 -15.86 8.87 -35.26
C THR A 119 -14.56 9.68 -35.05
N GLY A 120 -13.46 9.11 -35.55
CA GLY A 120 -12.28 9.81 -36.09
C GLY A 120 -11.03 9.69 -35.21
N GLU A 121 -10.08 8.78 -35.45
CA GLU A 121 -9.06 8.75 -36.53
C GLU A 121 -7.80 9.60 -36.21
N GLU A 122 -6.66 8.90 -36.30
CA GLU A 122 -5.28 9.32 -36.55
C GLU A 122 -4.41 10.10 -35.52
N ALA A 123 -3.28 9.44 -35.23
CA ALA A 123 -1.89 9.92 -35.17
C ALA A 123 -1.58 11.43 -35.22
N THR A 124 -0.59 11.86 -34.41
CA THR A 124 0.77 12.30 -34.86
C THR A 124 1.52 13.09 -33.77
N GLU A 125 2.83 13.20 -33.99
CA GLU A 125 3.91 13.65 -33.12
C GLU A 125 4.00 15.17 -32.86
N ALA A 126 4.67 15.51 -31.74
CA ALA A 126 5.65 16.59 -31.49
C ALA A 126 5.45 18.04 -32.01
N THR A 127 5.61 19.02 -31.09
CA THR A 127 6.52 20.22 -31.10
C THR A 127 6.11 21.12 -29.91
N ASP A 128 6.94 21.33 -28.88
CA ASP A 128 8.01 22.35 -28.70
C ASP A 128 7.54 23.82 -28.52
N ALA A 129 8.24 24.50 -27.59
CA ALA A 129 8.51 25.93 -27.47
C ALA A 129 7.55 26.89 -26.69
N VAL A 130 7.89 27.04 -25.39
CA VAL A 130 8.34 28.26 -24.64
C VAL A 130 7.49 29.55 -24.45
N VAL A 131 7.57 30.03 -23.18
CA VAL A 131 7.66 31.41 -22.60
C VAL A 131 6.43 32.36 -22.66
N ASP A 132 6.12 33.24 -21.70
CA ASP A 132 6.81 33.80 -20.52
C ASP A 132 5.79 34.51 -19.57
N ASP A 133 6.27 34.90 -18.36
CA ASP A 133 5.84 36.03 -17.49
C ASP A 133 4.40 36.06 -16.87
N ASP A 134 4.11 36.56 -15.66
CA ASP A 134 4.88 37.27 -14.62
C ASP A 134 4.05 37.39 -13.31
N GLU A 135 4.78 37.54 -12.20
CA GLU A 135 4.51 38.23 -10.92
C GLU A 135 3.31 37.97 -9.96
N ASN A 136 3.71 37.44 -8.78
CA ASN A 136 3.68 38.11 -7.44
C ASN A 136 2.38 38.16 -6.60
N LYS A 137 2.37 37.45 -5.45
CA LYS A 137 2.31 38.09 -4.11
C LYS A 137 2.58 37.18 -2.92
N GLU A 138 3.49 37.65 -2.09
CA GLU A 138 3.87 37.23 -0.73
C GLU A 138 2.68 36.99 0.23
N ASN A 139 2.84 36.03 1.17
CA ASN A 139 2.78 36.35 2.60
C ASN A 139 3.42 35.24 3.49
N LYS A 140 4.63 35.53 3.98
CA LYS A 140 5.05 35.55 5.41
C LYS A 140 4.48 34.50 6.39
N THR A 141 5.36 33.66 6.96
CA THR A 141 5.30 33.27 8.40
C THR A 141 6.71 32.92 8.91
N GLU A 142 7.30 33.93 9.53
CA GLU A 142 8.20 34.00 10.69
C GLU A 142 8.85 32.70 11.23
N ASP A 143 10.16 32.62 10.99
CA ASP A 143 11.15 31.81 11.70
C ASP A 143 11.54 32.55 13.00
N ASN A 144 11.45 31.89 14.15
CA ASN A 144 12.01 32.38 15.41
C ASN A 144 13.16 31.46 15.81
N ALA A 145 14.37 31.88 15.47
CA ALA A 145 15.60 31.48 16.12
C ALA A 145 16.05 32.64 17.02
N ASP A 146 16.18 32.41 18.32
CA ASP A 146 17.09 33.19 19.15
C ASP A 146 17.77 32.29 20.18
N GLY A 147 19.10 32.31 20.13
CA GLY A 147 19.98 31.57 21.03
C GLY A 147 20.33 32.39 22.25
N GLY A 148 20.62 31.71 23.36
CA GLY A 148 21.09 32.34 24.58
C GLY A 148 22.11 31.47 25.29
N ALA A 149 23.35 31.53 24.83
CA ALA A 149 24.51 31.18 25.64
C ALA A 149 24.89 32.41 26.49
N VAL A 150 25.00 32.28 27.82
CA VAL A 150 26.23 32.58 28.60
C VAL A 150 26.02 32.36 30.12
N VAL A 151 26.93 31.55 30.66
CA VAL A 151 27.67 31.59 31.94
C VAL A 151 26.95 31.63 33.31
N ALA A 152 27.33 30.70 34.19
CA ALA A 152 27.85 31.00 35.53
C ALA A 152 28.51 29.74 36.16
N GLU A 153 29.83 29.81 36.33
CA GLU A 153 30.58 29.03 37.33
C GLU A 153 30.24 29.54 38.74
N ALA A 154 30.07 28.63 39.70
CA ALA A 154 30.52 28.81 41.09
C ALA A 154 30.50 27.47 41.83
N ALA A 155 31.58 27.22 42.57
CA ALA A 155 31.97 26.00 43.24
C ALA A 155 31.38 25.82 44.66
N THR A 156 31.77 24.70 45.28
CA THR A 156 31.65 24.27 46.70
C THR A 156 30.35 23.52 47.04
N GLU A 157 30.32 22.40 47.77
CA GLU A 157 31.23 21.93 48.81
C GLU A 157 31.16 20.40 49.00
N ASP A 158 32.27 19.88 49.53
CA ASP A 158 32.58 18.50 49.91
C ASP A 158 31.72 18.02 51.11
N GLY A 159 31.36 16.74 51.17
CA GLY A 159 30.53 16.19 52.24
C GLY A 159 30.46 14.67 52.21
N ALA A 160 31.54 14.04 52.67
CA ALA A 160 31.73 12.61 52.87
C ALA A 160 30.54 11.91 53.57
N ASN A 161 30.19 10.72 53.09
CA ASN A 161 29.39 9.74 53.84
C ASN A 161 30.33 8.60 54.27
N GLU A 162 30.45 8.43 55.59
CA GLU A 162 31.34 7.51 56.30
C GLU A 162 31.02 6.02 56.04
N VAL A 163 32.09 5.21 56.13
CA VAL A 163 32.10 3.83 56.65
C VAL A 163 32.84 3.87 57.98
#